data_AF-A0A926KCW3-F1
#
_entry.id   AF-A0A926KCW3-F1
#
_cell.length_a   1.000
_cell.length_b   1.000
_cell.length_c   1.000
_cell.angle_alpha   90.00
_cell.angle_beta   90.00
_cell.angle_gamma   90.00
#
_symmetry.space_group_name_H-M   'P 1'
#
loop_
_entity.id
_entity.type
_entity.pdbx_description
1 polymer ?
#
loop_
_entity_poly.entity_id
_entity_poly.type
_entity_poly.pdbx_seq_one_letter_code
_entity_poly.pdbx_strand_id
1 'polypeptide(L)'
;MNRRARTQARKKRKTIGWSIAAAIVVLLGIGGGVAWSQYGDRISLALGWTSNDYEGAGTGEVTVIIRSGDDGTDLAQQLAELDVVKTPEAFISTLVAQDEEPMFHPGAFSLRLQMSAQAALDALLDPENELDLRVTIPEGKTVEQTIRIISEQSTVPLADMQAAAADLEAFALPAGVDSLEGWLFPATYEFEIDTTGKEAVHLLFDTQLDVLDEFGVAEADRERVLTIASIVQREAGQVEDFGKVSRVIANRLEKDMKLEMDSTAHYGFGAHEDGDVWTSDEARADENAWNTYAHTGLPVGPIANAGRDAINAALNPTPGDWIYFVNAPGNDGALSFNSTLEAHEKSVDEFREWCNTTPDSGC
;
A
#
# COMPACT_ATOMS: atom_id res chain seq x y z
N MET A 1 73.47 -16.83 65.71
CA MET A 1 72.56 -17.43 64.70
C MET A 1 71.11 -17.26 65.13
N ASN A 2 70.19 -17.04 64.17
CA ASN A 2 68.71 -17.15 64.30
C ASN A 2 67.89 -16.00 64.92
N ARG A 3 67.60 -14.96 64.12
CA ARG A 3 66.29 -14.25 64.14
C ARG A 3 65.76 -13.82 62.76
N ARG A 4 66.61 -13.65 61.74
CA ARG A 4 66.19 -13.22 60.38
C ARG A 4 65.58 -14.33 59.49
N ALA A 5 65.91 -15.60 59.71
CA ALA A 5 65.43 -16.71 58.87
C ALA A 5 63.97 -17.14 59.16
N ARG A 6 63.46 -16.93 60.39
CA ARG A 6 62.08 -17.31 60.77
C ARG A 6 61.02 -16.33 60.26
N THR A 7 61.37 -15.07 60.02
CA THR A 7 60.44 -14.04 59.50
C THR A 7 60.22 -14.15 57.99
N GLN A 8 61.22 -14.60 57.22
CA GLN A 8 61.08 -14.79 55.77
C GLN A 8 60.23 -16.01 55.40
N ALA A 9 60.34 -17.12 56.13
CA ALA A 9 59.56 -18.33 55.85
C ALA A 9 58.05 -18.16 56.13
N ARG A 10 57.67 -17.36 57.13
CA ARG A 10 56.27 -17.07 57.49
C ARG A 10 55.60 -16.10 56.51
N LYS A 11 56.35 -15.16 55.93
CA LYS A 11 55.89 -14.24 54.87
C LYS A 11 55.68 -14.98 53.54
N LYS A 12 56.58 -15.89 53.17
CA LYS A 12 56.51 -16.70 51.92
C LYS A 12 55.28 -17.62 51.86
N ARG A 13 54.86 -18.21 52.98
CA ARG A 13 53.65 -19.07 53.03
C ARG A 13 52.33 -18.28 52.89
N LYS A 14 52.27 -17.05 53.42
CA LYS A 14 51.09 -16.17 53.24
C LYS A 14 50.98 -15.63 51.80
N THR A 15 52.10 -15.31 51.16
CA THR A 15 52.10 -14.84 49.77
C THR A 15 51.71 -15.95 48.79
N ILE A 16 52.19 -17.19 48.98
CA ILE A 16 51.82 -18.32 48.12
C ILE A 16 50.33 -18.67 48.24
N GLY A 17 49.75 -18.62 49.44
CA GLY A 17 48.31 -18.82 49.63
C GLY A 17 47.46 -17.74 48.93
N TRP A 18 47.90 -16.48 48.97
CA TRP A 18 47.26 -15.39 48.23
C TRP A 18 47.41 -15.51 46.71
N SER A 19 48.56 -15.99 46.22
CA SER A 19 48.79 -16.22 44.80
C SER A 19 47.93 -17.36 44.22
N ILE A 20 47.72 -18.43 45.00
CA ILE A 20 46.84 -19.55 44.61
C ILE A 20 45.37 -19.10 44.65
N ALA A 21 44.96 -18.36 45.68
CA ALA A 21 43.62 -17.80 45.75
C ALA A 21 43.34 -16.82 44.60
N ALA A 22 44.30 -15.94 44.28
CA ALA A 22 44.19 -15.03 43.13
C ALA A 22 44.15 -15.79 41.79
N ALA A 23 44.94 -16.84 41.62
CA ALA A 23 44.91 -17.66 40.41
C ALA A 23 43.58 -18.44 40.25
N ILE A 24 42.98 -18.89 41.36
CA ILE A 24 41.65 -19.54 41.34
C ILE A 24 40.55 -18.51 41.01
N VAL A 25 40.62 -17.29 41.55
CA VAL A 25 39.68 -16.20 41.22
C VAL A 25 39.83 -15.77 39.76
N VAL A 26 41.05 -15.74 39.22
CA VAL A 26 41.29 -15.44 37.80
C VAL A 26 40.83 -16.60 36.90
N LEU A 27 41.05 -17.86 37.28
CA LEU A 27 40.53 -19.02 36.55
C LEU A 27 39.00 -19.13 36.58
N LEU A 28 38.38 -18.83 37.73
CA LEU A 28 36.93 -18.69 37.85
C LEU A 28 36.40 -17.44 37.14
N GLY A 29 37.19 -16.36 37.05
CA GLY A 29 36.83 -15.15 36.31
C GLY A 29 36.95 -15.30 34.79
N ILE A 30 37.93 -16.07 34.30
CA ILE A 30 38.10 -16.37 32.87
C ILE A 30 37.11 -17.47 32.45
N GLY A 31 37.04 -18.57 33.19
CA GLY A 31 36.08 -19.65 32.93
C GLY A 31 34.63 -19.21 33.17
N GLY A 32 34.40 -18.43 34.23
CA GLY A 32 33.11 -17.79 34.51
C GLY A 32 32.79 -16.65 33.55
N GLY A 33 33.78 -15.91 33.05
CA GLY A 33 33.58 -14.88 32.02
C GLY A 33 33.16 -15.47 30.67
N VAL A 34 33.80 -16.56 30.25
CA VAL A 34 33.41 -17.30 29.04
C VAL A 34 32.04 -17.96 29.22
N ALA A 35 31.78 -18.60 30.37
CA ALA A 35 30.48 -19.18 30.68
C ALA A 35 29.38 -18.11 30.78
N TRP A 36 29.68 -16.93 31.33
CA TRP A 36 28.74 -15.81 31.41
C TRP A 36 28.47 -15.20 30.03
N SER A 37 29.48 -15.06 29.17
CA SER A 37 29.26 -14.57 27.80
C SER A 37 28.43 -15.51 26.93
N GLN A 38 28.37 -16.80 27.28
CA GLN A 38 27.66 -17.82 26.50
C GLN A 38 26.33 -18.25 27.12
N TYR A 39 26.19 -18.15 28.45
CA TYR A 39 25.04 -18.65 29.21
C TYR A 39 24.50 -17.63 30.23
N GLY A 40 24.99 -16.39 30.24
CA GLY A 40 24.63 -15.35 31.20
C GLY A 40 23.13 -15.12 31.29
N ASP A 41 22.45 -15.02 30.15
CA ASP A 41 20.99 -14.80 30.09
C ASP A 41 20.19 -16.00 30.61
N ARG A 42 20.68 -17.23 30.37
CA ARG A 42 20.06 -18.45 30.91
C ARG A 42 20.28 -18.57 32.41
N ILE A 43 21.44 -18.15 32.90
CA ILE A 43 21.77 -18.14 34.33
C ILE A 43 20.98 -17.04 35.05
N SER A 44 20.84 -15.84 34.46
CA SER A 44 20.04 -14.77 35.04
C SER A 44 18.55 -15.13 35.08
N LEU A 45 18.03 -15.80 34.06
CA LEU A 45 16.68 -16.34 34.04
C LEU A 45 16.48 -17.42 35.12
N ALA A 46 17.39 -18.40 35.21
CA ALA A 46 17.31 -19.48 36.21
C ALA A 46 17.42 -18.98 37.66
N LEU A 47 18.11 -17.86 37.88
CA LEU A 47 18.23 -17.21 39.19
C LEU A 47 17.10 -16.21 39.47
N GLY A 48 16.16 -16.02 38.54
CA GLY A 48 15.03 -15.09 38.67
C GLY A 48 15.43 -13.62 38.63
N TRP A 49 16.60 -13.29 38.07
CA TRP A 49 17.11 -11.92 37.93
C TRP A 49 16.57 -11.22 36.69
N THR A 50 16.05 -11.98 35.73
CA THR A 50 15.42 -11.50 34.51
C THR A 50 14.18 -12.34 34.20
N SER A 51 13.11 -11.73 33.72
CA SER A 51 11.95 -12.46 33.17
C SER A 51 12.24 -12.96 31.75
N ASN A 52 11.74 -14.14 31.37
CA ASN A 52 11.71 -14.61 29.98
C ASN A 52 10.53 -14.06 29.19
N ASP A 53 9.62 -13.34 29.84
CA ASP A 53 8.46 -12.72 29.22
C ASP A 53 8.51 -11.18 29.34
N TYR A 54 7.78 -10.50 28.46
CA TYR A 54 7.44 -9.09 28.65
C TYR A 54 6.26 -8.96 29.63
N GLU A 55 5.97 -7.73 30.05
CA GLU A 55 4.83 -7.43 30.91
C GLU A 55 3.85 -6.50 30.20
N GLY A 56 2.55 -6.77 30.36
CA GLY A 56 1.48 -5.92 29.85
C GLY A 56 1.07 -6.20 28.40
N ALA A 57 0.27 -5.29 27.86
CA ALA A 57 -0.41 -5.45 26.57
C ALA A 57 0.41 -4.95 25.36
N GLY A 58 1.68 -4.60 25.54
CA GLY A 58 2.54 -4.10 24.45
C GLY A 58 2.22 -2.69 23.95
N THR A 59 2.95 -2.26 22.92
CA THR A 59 2.85 -0.94 22.27
C THR A 59 3.04 -1.02 20.76
N GLY A 60 2.58 0.00 20.03
CA GLY A 60 2.71 0.02 18.57
C GLY A 60 1.82 -1.02 17.90
N GLU A 61 2.12 -1.32 16.64
CA GLU A 61 1.39 -2.26 15.81
C GLU A 61 2.38 -3.05 14.95
N VAL A 62 2.13 -4.35 14.81
CA VAL A 62 2.90 -5.26 13.96
C VAL A 62 1.99 -6.37 13.45
N THR A 63 2.11 -6.69 12.17
CA THR A 63 1.35 -7.77 11.55
C THR A 63 2.05 -9.11 11.78
N VAL A 64 1.31 -10.08 12.32
CA VAL A 64 1.71 -11.48 12.49
C VAL A 64 0.93 -12.32 11.49
N ILE A 65 1.57 -13.29 10.84
CA ILE A 65 0.95 -14.12 9.81
C ILE A 65 0.98 -15.57 10.25
N ILE A 66 -0.19 -16.16 10.46
CA ILE A 66 -0.37 -17.58 10.72
C ILE A 66 -0.65 -18.27 9.38
N ARG A 67 0.21 -19.16 8.94
CA ARG A 67 0.03 -19.93 7.71
C ARG A 67 -0.64 -21.27 7.97
N SER A 68 -1.20 -21.84 6.90
CA SER A 68 -1.69 -23.21 6.95
C SER A 68 -0.54 -24.18 7.22
N GLY A 69 -0.63 -24.89 8.34
CA GLY A 69 0.39 -25.85 8.77
C GLY A 69 1.40 -25.31 9.78
N ASP A 70 1.38 -24.01 10.11
CA ASP A 70 2.16 -23.46 11.22
C ASP A 70 1.73 -24.13 12.52
N ASP A 71 2.70 -24.57 13.32
CA ASP A 71 2.45 -25.08 14.67
C ASP A 71 2.76 -24.04 15.76
N GLY A 72 2.46 -24.37 17.02
CA GLY A 72 2.70 -23.46 18.15
C GLY A 72 4.17 -23.07 18.34
N THR A 73 5.11 -23.86 17.82
CA THR A 73 6.55 -23.56 17.84
C THR A 73 6.91 -22.55 16.74
N ASP A 74 6.39 -22.75 15.53
CA ASP A 74 6.57 -21.82 14.41
C ASP A 74 6.04 -20.44 14.77
N LEU A 75 4.83 -20.39 15.34
CA LEU A 75 4.22 -19.15 15.81
C LEU A 75 5.02 -18.51 16.96
N ALA A 76 5.45 -19.29 17.96
CA ALA A 76 6.27 -18.78 19.06
C ALA A 76 7.59 -18.15 18.57
N GLN A 77 8.22 -18.77 17.56
CA GLN A 77 9.44 -18.26 16.96
C GLN A 77 9.17 -16.97 16.19
N GLN A 78 8.13 -16.95 15.35
CA GLN A 78 7.74 -15.76 14.58
C GLN A 78 7.43 -14.57 15.51
N LEU A 79 6.66 -14.79 16.58
CA LEU A 79 6.32 -13.75 17.56
C LEU A 79 7.56 -13.17 18.24
N ALA A 80 8.58 -13.99 18.50
CA ALA A 80 9.83 -13.51 19.09
C ALA A 80 10.70 -12.75 18.07
N GLU A 81 10.76 -13.21 16.81
CA GLU A 81 11.50 -12.54 15.73
C GLU A 81 10.92 -11.17 15.40
N LEU A 82 9.59 -11.01 15.52
CA LEU A 82 8.87 -9.74 15.35
C LEU A 82 8.87 -8.85 16.62
N ASP A 83 9.55 -9.24 17.70
CA ASP A 83 9.55 -8.57 19.01
C ASP A 83 8.14 -8.41 19.62
N VAL A 84 7.19 -9.28 19.28
CA VAL A 84 5.86 -9.34 19.90
C VAL A 84 5.96 -9.95 21.29
N VAL A 85 6.63 -11.10 21.41
CA VAL A 85 6.93 -11.75 22.70
C VAL A 85 8.43 -11.76 22.95
N LYS A 86 8.84 -11.82 24.22
CA LYS A 86 10.26 -11.72 24.58
C LYS A 86 11.07 -12.95 24.21
N THR A 87 10.48 -14.13 24.37
CA THR A 87 11.11 -15.41 24.03
C THR A 87 10.08 -16.39 23.51
N PRO A 88 10.42 -17.29 22.57
CA PRO A 88 9.51 -18.35 22.13
C PRO A 88 9.06 -19.24 23.29
N GLU A 89 9.95 -19.52 24.25
CA GLU A 89 9.64 -20.38 25.39
C GLU A 89 8.56 -19.80 26.30
N ALA A 90 8.50 -18.47 26.46
CA ALA A 90 7.43 -17.82 27.21
C ALA A 90 6.07 -18.12 26.57
N PHE A 91 5.94 -17.94 25.25
CA PHE A 91 4.71 -18.23 24.52
C PHE A 91 4.33 -19.71 24.55
N ILE A 92 5.28 -20.62 24.29
CA ILE A 92 5.05 -22.07 24.37
C ILE A 92 4.58 -22.46 25.77
N SER A 93 5.18 -21.91 26.83
CA SER A 93 4.77 -22.19 28.21
C SER A 93 3.33 -21.74 28.49
N THR A 94 2.93 -20.60 27.92
CA THR A 94 1.57 -20.09 28.01
C THR A 94 0.57 -20.96 27.25
N LEU A 95 0.92 -21.44 26.04
CA LEU A 95 0.10 -22.37 25.27
C LEU A 95 -0.15 -23.69 26.03
N VAL A 96 0.92 -24.29 26.57
CA VAL A 96 0.84 -25.57 27.30
C VAL A 96 0.10 -25.42 28.64
N ALA A 97 0.04 -24.22 29.20
CA ALA A 97 -0.67 -23.93 30.43
C ALA A 97 -2.20 -23.78 30.25
N GLN A 98 -2.71 -23.72 29.01
CA GLN A 98 -4.15 -23.64 28.75
C GLN A 98 -4.84 -24.96 29.06
N ASP A 99 -6.06 -24.89 29.61
CA ASP A 99 -6.89 -26.06 29.90
C ASP A 99 -7.35 -26.78 28.62
N GLU A 100 -7.57 -26.01 27.55
CA GLU A 100 -7.89 -26.49 26.21
C GLU A 100 -6.84 -25.98 25.22
N GLU A 101 -6.44 -26.82 24.27
CA GLU A 101 -5.46 -26.44 23.25
C GLU A 101 -6.06 -25.37 22.33
N PRO A 102 -5.49 -24.15 22.29
CA PRO A 102 -6.02 -23.08 21.45
C PRO A 102 -5.93 -23.46 19.97
N MET A 103 -7.00 -23.22 19.21
CA MET A 103 -7.00 -23.40 17.76
C MET A 103 -6.69 -22.08 17.08
N PHE A 104 -5.60 -22.07 16.29
CA PHE A 104 -5.25 -20.94 15.44
C PHE A 104 -5.76 -21.15 14.03
N HIS A 105 -6.39 -20.13 13.47
CA HIS A 105 -6.80 -20.12 12.08
C HIS A 105 -5.74 -19.40 11.22
N PRO A 106 -5.44 -19.89 10.01
CA PRO A 106 -4.58 -19.15 9.09
C PRO A 106 -5.17 -17.76 8.80
N GLY A 107 -4.33 -16.74 8.87
CA GLY A 107 -4.76 -15.34 8.77
C GLY A 107 -3.63 -14.36 9.09
N ALA A 108 -3.88 -13.08 8.84
CA ALA A 108 -3.02 -12.00 9.28
C ALA A 108 -3.64 -11.33 10.50
N PHE A 109 -2.84 -11.03 11.52
CA PHE A 109 -3.31 -10.48 12.80
C PHE A 109 -2.53 -9.22 13.15
N SER A 110 -3.26 -8.18 13.58
CA SER A 110 -2.66 -6.97 14.15
C SER A 110 -2.36 -7.18 15.63
N LEU A 111 -1.07 -7.29 15.96
CA LEU A 111 -0.59 -7.40 17.34
C LEU A 111 0.23 -6.17 17.69
N ARG A 112 0.65 -6.10 18.97
CA ARG A 112 1.53 -5.05 19.47
C ARG A 112 2.93 -5.61 19.71
N LEU A 113 3.92 -4.73 19.67
CA LEU A 113 5.27 -5.08 20.09
C LEU A 113 5.32 -5.22 21.61
N GLN A 114 6.15 -6.13 22.09
CA GLN A 114 6.50 -6.32 23.50
C GLN A 114 5.30 -6.63 24.43
N MET A 115 4.41 -7.48 23.95
CA MET A 115 3.30 -8.07 24.71
C MET A 115 3.82 -9.18 25.64
N SER A 116 3.19 -9.35 26.80
CA SER A 116 3.35 -10.61 27.54
C SER A 116 2.83 -11.78 26.69
N ALA A 117 3.37 -12.98 26.93
CA ALA A 117 2.95 -14.18 26.22
C ALA A 117 1.44 -14.45 26.33
N GLN A 118 0.83 -14.16 27.49
CA GLN A 118 -0.62 -14.26 27.66
C GLN A 118 -1.37 -13.20 26.86
N ALA A 119 -0.91 -11.94 26.85
CA ALA A 119 -1.58 -10.90 26.08
C ALA A 119 -1.48 -11.16 24.56
N ALA A 120 -0.35 -11.70 24.09
CA ALA A 120 -0.20 -12.12 22.70
C ALA A 120 -1.15 -13.29 22.35
N LEU A 121 -1.27 -14.29 23.23
CA LEU A 121 -2.21 -15.40 23.05
C LEU A 121 -3.65 -14.90 23.00
N ASP A 122 -4.06 -14.07 23.96
CA ASP A 122 -5.40 -13.50 24.02
C ASP A 122 -5.71 -12.69 22.74
N ALA A 123 -4.73 -11.94 22.22
CA ALA A 123 -4.89 -11.17 21.00
C ALA A 123 -5.04 -12.05 19.75
N LEU A 124 -4.28 -13.16 19.64
CA LEU A 124 -4.38 -14.09 18.51
C LEU A 124 -5.71 -14.87 18.48
N LEU A 125 -6.36 -15.01 19.64
CA LEU A 125 -7.65 -15.69 19.77
C LEU A 125 -8.84 -14.73 19.65
N ASP A 126 -8.59 -13.43 19.65
CA ASP A 126 -9.61 -12.41 19.49
C ASP A 126 -9.80 -12.09 17.99
N PRO A 127 -10.96 -12.41 17.40
CA PRO A 127 -11.22 -12.18 15.98
C PRO A 127 -11.19 -10.70 15.59
N GLU A 128 -11.32 -9.77 16.55
CA GLU A 128 -11.19 -8.33 16.27
C GLU A 128 -9.75 -7.92 15.91
N ASN A 129 -8.75 -8.78 16.19
CA ASN A 129 -7.36 -8.55 15.78
C ASN A 129 -7.03 -9.21 14.43
N GLU A 130 -7.94 -9.99 13.84
CA GLU A 130 -7.75 -10.53 12.49
C GLU A 130 -7.91 -9.40 11.47
N LEU A 131 -6.94 -9.28 10.55
CA LEU A 131 -6.93 -8.27 9.51
C LEU A 131 -7.81 -8.69 8.35
N ASP A 132 -8.77 -7.83 8.00
CA ASP A 132 -9.57 -7.95 6.80
C ASP A 132 -8.73 -7.56 5.58
N LEU A 133 -8.29 -8.56 4.80
CA LEU A 133 -7.46 -8.36 3.60
C LEU A 133 -8.29 -7.97 2.36
N ARG A 134 -9.49 -7.40 2.56
CA ARG A 134 -10.28 -6.78 1.50
C ARG A 134 -9.78 -5.36 1.22
N VAL A 135 -9.20 -5.19 0.04
CA VAL A 135 -8.71 -3.89 -0.43
C VAL A 135 -9.71 -3.29 -1.38
N THR A 136 -10.17 -2.08 -1.07
CA THR A 136 -11.00 -1.29 -2.01
C THR A 136 -10.13 -0.33 -2.79
N ILE A 137 -10.19 -0.46 -4.12
CA ILE A 137 -9.44 0.36 -5.07
C ILE A 137 -10.42 1.36 -5.70
N PRO A 138 -10.35 2.65 -5.35
CA PRO A 138 -11.22 3.64 -5.94
C PRO A 138 -11.00 3.80 -7.43
N GLU A 139 -12.04 4.19 -8.14
CA GLU A 139 -11.94 4.57 -9.55
C GLU A 139 -11.10 5.85 -9.73
N GLY A 140 -10.55 6.05 -10.93
CA GLY A 140 -9.78 7.24 -11.27
C GLY A 140 -8.37 7.28 -10.67
N LYS A 141 -7.88 6.14 -10.16
CA LYS A 141 -6.51 5.95 -9.66
C LYS A 141 -5.57 5.49 -10.77
N THR A 142 -4.34 6.00 -10.76
CA THR A 142 -3.27 5.51 -11.65
C THR A 142 -2.79 4.12 -11.22
N VAL A 143 -2.06 3.40 -12.07
CA VAL A 143 -1.42 2.13 -11.69
C VAL A 143 -0.55 2.29 -10.45
N GLU A 144 0.26 3.35 -10.37
CA GLU A 144 1.13 3.62 -9.23
C GLU A 144 0.34 3.77 -7.92
N GLN A 145 -0.77 4.51 -7.97
CA GLN A 145 -1.66 4.67 -6.81
C GLN A 145 -2.34 3.35 -6.45
N THR A 146 -2.82 2.61 -7.44
CA THR A 146 -3.47 1.31 -7.28
C THR A 146 -2.56 0.31 -6.55
N ILE A 147 -1.31 0.14 -7.01
CA ILE A 147 -0.40 -0.81 -6.38
C ILE A 147 0.04 -0.39 -4.97
N ARG A 148 0.12 0.92 -4.70
CA ARG A 148 0.39 1.47 -3.37
C ARG A 148 -0.76 1.16 -2.41
N ILE A 149 -2.01 1.40 -2.84
CA ILE A 149 -3.22 1.08 -2.06
C ILE A 149 -3.25 -0.41 -1.70
N ILE A 150 -2.96 -1.29 -2.65
CA ILE A 150 -2.90 -2.75 -2.40
C ILE A 150 -1.81 -3.08 -1.40
N SER A 151 -0.59 -2.56 -1.57
CA SER A 151 0.51 -2.87 -0.66
C SER A 151 0.29 -2.36 0.77
N GLU A 152 -0.43 -1.25 0.95
CA GLU A 152 -0.73 -0.69 2.27
C GLU A 152 -1.82 -1.46 3.03
N GLN A 153 -2.69 -2.19 2.32
CA GLN A 153 -3.86 -2.85 2.89
C GLN A 153 -3.84 -4.38 2.74
N SER A 154 -2.77 -4.94 2.17
CA SER A 154 -2.57 -6.39 2.04
C SER A 154 -1.19 -6.80 2.56
N THR A 155 -0.89 -8.10 2.50
CA THR A 155 0.45 -8.63 2.84
C THR A 155 1.45 -8.55 1.68
N VAL A 156 1.03 -8.03 0.51
CA VAL A 156 1.85 -8.01 -0.71
C VAL A 156 2.81 -6.82 -0.69
N PRO A 157 4.15 -7.03 -0.78
CA PRO A 157 5.11 -5.92 -0.77
C PRO A 157 4.99 -5.02 -2.01
N LEU A 158 5.11 -3.71 -1.82
CA LEU A 158 5.09 -2.73 -2.92
C LEU A 158 6.11 -3.03 -4.02
N ALA A 159 7.31 -3.46 -3.65
CA ALA A 159 8.37 -3.80 -4.60
C ALA A 159 7.96 -4.97 -5.52
N ASP A 160 7.21 -5.94 -5.00
CA ASP A 160 6.74 -7.10 -5.78
C ASP A 160 5.60 -6.68 -6.71
N MET A 161 4.71 -5.78 -6.26
CA MET A 161 3.67 -5.19 -7.11
C MET A 161 4.27 -4.35 -8.24
N GLN A 162 5.29 -3.53 -7.95
CA GLN A 162 6.01 -2.73 -8.94
C GLN A 162 6.70 -3.62 -9.98
N ALA A 163 7.35 -4.69 -9.53
CA ALA A 163 7.99 -5.66 -10.42
C ALA A 163 6.98 -6.37 -11.32
N ALA A 164 5.81 -6.75 -10.77
CA ALA A 164 4.74 -7.38 -11.54
C ALA A 164 4.12 -6.41 -12.57
N ALA A 165 3.84 -5.16 -12.19
CA ALA A 165 3.27 -4.16 -13.10
C ALA A 165 4.24 -3.75 -14.22
N ALA A 166 5.55 -3.88 -14.02
CA ALA A 166 6.58 -3.61 -15.04
C ALA A 166 6.79 -4.78 -16.02
N ASP A 167 6.34 -6.00 -15.70
CA ASP A 167 6.49 -7.21 -16.52
C ASP A 167 5.38 -7.28 -17.58
N LEU A 168 5.36 -6.33 -18.51
CA LEU A 168 4.30 -6.20 -19.53
C LEU A 168 4.17 -7.43 -20.43
N GLU A 169 5.24 -8.20 -20.61
CA GLU A 169 5.23 -9.45 -21.39
C GLU A 169 4.35 -10.55 -20.75
N ALA A 170 4.03 -10.41 -19.46
CA ALA A 170 3.10 -11.31 -18.78
C ALA A 170 1.64 -11.07 -19.17
N PHE A 171 1.31 -9.94 -19.80
CA PHE A 171 -0.06 -9.53 -20.10
C PHE A 171 -0.37 -9.56 -21.60
N ALA A 172 -1.60 -9.95 -21.94
CA ALA A 172 -2.09 -9.98 -23.31
C ALA A 172 -2.54 -8.56 -23.77
N LEU A 173 -1.58 -7.64 -23.88
CA LEU A 173 -1.83 -6.25 -24.27
C LEU A 173 -1.88 -6.08 -25.80
N PRO A 174 -2.72 -5.16 -26.32
CA PRO A 174 -2.68 -4.76 -27.72
C PRO A 174 -1.32 -4.18 -28.14
N ALA A 175 -1.02 -4.26 -29.44
CA ALA A 175 0.24 -3.73 -29.97
C ALA A 175 0.34 -2.20 -29.77
N GLY A 176 1.46 -1.75 -29.21
CA GLY A 176 1.74 -0.34 -28.97
C GLY A 176 1.43 0.15 -27.55
N VAL A 177 0.81 -0.68 -26.72
CA VAL A 177 0.62 -0.40 -25.28
C VAL A 177 1.93 -0.65 -24.53
N ASP A 178 2.39 0.33 -23.76
CA ASP A 178 3.67 0.33 -23.06
C ASP A 178 3.54 0.49 -21.53
N SER A 179 2.32 0.41 -21.01
CA SER A 179 2.04 0.39 -19.57
C SER A 179 0.72 -0.32 -19.26
N LEU A 180 0.46 -0.61 -17.99
CA LEU A 180 -0.84 -1.11 -17.52
C LEU A 180 -1.82 0.03 -17.16
N GLU A 181 -1.53 1.28 -17.53
CA GLU A 181 -2.41 2.40 -17.18
C GLU A 181 -3.80 2.19 -17.80
N GLY A 182 -4.85 2.25 -16.99
CA GLY A 182 -6.22 1.95 -17.42
C GLY A 182 -6.57 0.46 -17.52
N TRP A 183 -5.59 -0.45 -17.34
CA TRP A 183 -5.77 -1.89 -17.47
C TRP A 183 -6.01 -2.63 -16.15
N LEU A 184 -6.04 -1.92 -15.01
CA LEU A 184 -6.25 -2.52 -13.70
C LEU A 184 -7.60 -2.11 -13.13
N PHE A 185 -8.60 -3.00 -13.19
CA PHE A 185 -9.98 -2.61 -12.90
C PHE A 185 -10.16 -2.18 -11.43
N PRO A 186 -10.79 -1.02 -11.15
CA PRO A 186 -11.08 -0.58 -9.80
C PRO A 186 -12.27 -1.35 -9.20
N ALA A 187 -12.04 -2.05 -8.10
CA ALA A 187 -13.06 -2.79 -7.35
C ALA A 187 -12.59 -3.05 -5.91
N THR A 188 -13.40 -3.77 -5.14
CA THR A 188 -12.94 -4.39 -3.89
C THR A 188 -12.46 -5.80 -4.18
N TYR A 189 -11.22 -6.09 -3.81
CA TYR A 189 -10.57 -7.39 -3.96
C TYR A 189 -10.27 -8.00 -2.60
N GLU A 190 -10.39 -9.31 -2.49
CA GLU A 190 -9.99 -10.07 -1.31
C GLU A 190 -8.67 -10.77 -1.64
N PHE A 191 -7.65 -10.55 -0.82
CA PHE A 191 -6.34 -11.16 -0.98
C PHE A 191 -6.06 -12.18 0.13
N GLU A 192 -5.35 -13.25 -0.22
CA GLU A 192 -4.84 -14.22 0.74
C GLU A 192 -3.45 -13.78 1.26
N ILE A 193 -3.08 -14.24 2.46
CA ILE A 193 -1.82 -13.88 3.15
C ILE A 193 -0.54 -14.14 2.34
N ASP A 194 -0.57 -15.10 1.42
CA ASP A 194 0.57 -15.49 0.58
C ASP A 194 0.38 -15.07 -0.88
N THR A 195 -0.59 -14.20 -1.18
CA THR A 195 -0.78 -13.63 -2.53
C THR A 195 0.51 -12.98 -3.01
N THR A 196 0.98 -13.34 -4.19
CA THR A 196 2.17 -12.72 -4.80
C THR A 196 1.80 -11.44 -5.55
N GLY A 197 2.77 -10.54 -5.74
CA GLY A 197 2.56 -9.34 -6.57
C GLY A 197 2.08 -9.65 -7.99
N LYS A 198 2.52 -10.78 -8.55
CA LYS A 198 2.05 -11.26 -9.87
C LYS A 198 0.59 -11.64 -9.85
N GLU A 199 0.17 -12.47 -8.88
CA GLU A 199 -1.23 -12.88 -8.75
C GLU A 199 -2.15 -11.68 -8.50
N ALA A 200 -1.74 -10.74 -7.65
CA ALA A 200 -2.51 -9.53 -7.37
C ALA A 200 -2.71 -8.66 -8.63
N VAL A 201 -1.64 -8.36 -9.38
CA VAL A 201 -1.77 -7.53 -10.60
C VAL A 201 -2.53 -8.28 -11.70
N HIS A 202 -2.32 -9.59 -11.87
CA HIS A 202 -3.12 -10.40 -12.80
C HIS A 202 -4.59 -10.42 -12.46
N LEU A 203 -4.96 -10.51 -11.19
CA LEU A 203 -6.36 -10.48 -10.76
C LEU A 203 -7.07 -9.20 -11.25
N LEU A 204 -6.43 -8.04 -11.06
CA LEU A 204 -6.98 -6.75 -11.50
C LEU A 204 -7.06 -6.65 -13.03
N PHE A 205 -6.04 -7.16 -13.72
CA PHE A 205 -5.99 -7.17 -15.18
C PHE A 205 -7.06 -8.08 -15.79
N ASP A 206 -7.17 -9.31 -15.30
CA ASP A 206 -8.17 -10.28 -15.77
C ASP A 206 -9.59 -9.77 -15.48
N THR A 207 -9.79 -9.12 -14.33
CA THR A 207 -11.07 -8.46 -14.02
C THR A 207 -11.39 -7.35 -15.03
N GLN A 208 -10.39 -6.57 -15.46
CA GLN A 208 -10.57 -5.55 -16.50
C GLN A 208 -10.96 -6.18 -17.84
N LEU A 209 -10.34 -7.30 -18.21
CA LEU A 209 -10.69 -8.04 -19.43
C LEU A 209 -12.12 -8.55 -19.38
N ASP A 210 -12.53 -9.16 -18.26
CA ASP A 210 -13.88 -9.66 -18.05
C ASP A 210 -14.94 -8.54 -18.20
N VAL A 211 -14.67 -7.36 -17.65
CA VAL A 211 -15.54 -6.19 -17.78
C VAL A 211 -15.63 -5.73 -19.23
N LEU A 212 -14.50 -5.65 -19.94
CA LEU A 212 -14.48 -5.26 -21.36
C LEU A 212 -15.22 -6.27 -22.24
N ASP A 213 -15.11 -7.56 -21.93
CA ASP A 213 -15.81 -8.64 -22.63
C ASP A 213 -17.31 -8.62 -22.37
N GLU A 214 -17.75 -8.29 -21.14
CA GLU A 214 -19.17 -8.06 -20.83
C GLU A 214 -19.77 -6.93 -21.67
N PHE A 215 -19.02 -5.84 -21.86
CA PHE A 215 -19.41 -4.74 -22.73
C PHE A 215 -19.27 -5.06 -24.23
N GLY A 216 -18.67 -6.19 -24.59
CA GLY A 216 -18.45 -6.60 -25.97
C GLY A 216 -17.40 -5.78 -26.71
N VAL A 217 -16.41 -5.23 -26.00
CA VAL A 217 -15.34 -4.42 -26.58
C VAL A 217 -14.34 -5.33 -27.30
N ALA A 218 -14.20 -5.15 -28.61
CA ALA A 218 -13.23 -5.90 -29.40
C ALA A 218 -11.79 -5.58 -28.93
N GLU A 219 -10.92 -6.59 -28.93
CA GLU A 219 -9.53 -6.46 -28.45
C GLU A 219 -8.78 -5.26 -29.05
N ALA A 220 -8.96 -5.02 -30.36
CA ALA A 220 -8.33 -3.91 -31.07
C ALA A 220 -8.83 -2.52 -30.64
N ASP A 221 -10.00 -2.43 -30.01
CA ASP A 221 -10.62 -1.18 -29.57
C ASP A 221 -10.44 -0.93 -28.06
N ARG A 222 -9.99 -1.93 -27.28
CA ARG A 222 -9.89 -1.86 -25.81
C ARG A 222 -9.06 -0.66 -25.34
N GLU A 223 -7.86 -0.48 -25.87
CA GLU A 223 -6.98 0.64 -25.51
C GLU A 223 -7.69 1.99 -25.76
N ARG A 224 -8.30 2.15 -26.93
CA ARG A 224 -9.03 3.38 -27.28
C ARG A 224 -10.20 3.66 -26.33
N VAL A 225 -10.96 2.62 -25.97
CA VAL A 225 -12.10 2.72 -25.04
C VAL A 225 -11.61 3.09 -23.65
N LEU A 226 -10.58 2.42 -23.14
CA LEU A 226 -9.97 2.71 -21.84
C LEU A 226 -9.39 4.13 -21.79
N THR A 227 -8.78 4.61 -22.87
CA THR A 227 -8.28 5.99 -22.96
C THR A 227 -9.41 7.00 -22.79
N ILE A 228 -10.52 6.83 -23.54
CA ILE A 228 -11.69 7.73 -23.40
C ILE A 228 -12.30 7.61 -22.00
N ALA A 229 -12.48 6.39 -21.49
CA ALA A 229 -13.06 6.15 -20.17
C ALA A 229 -12.23 6.79 -19.06
N SER A 230 -10.90 6.73 -19.13
CA SER A 230 -10.01 7.33 -18.14
C SER A 230 -10.12 8.87 -18.12
N ILE A 231 -10.26 9.51 -19.28
CA ILE A 231 -10.50 10.96 -19.38
C ILE A 231 -11.88 11.29 -18.79
N VAL A 232 -12.93 10.56 -19.17
CA VAL A 232 -14.29 10.77 -18.64
C VAL A 232 -14.32 10.66 -17.12
N GLN A 233 -13.68 9.63 -16.56
CA GLN A 233 -13.60 9.41 -15.10
C GLN A 233 -12.91 10.56 -14.37
N ARG A 234 -11.92 11.20 -15.00
CA ARG A 234 -11.12 12.27 -14.39
C ARG A 234 -11.73 13.66 -14.57
N GLU A 235 -12.56 13.86 -15.60
CA GLU A 235 -13.17 15.16 -15.92
C GLU A 235 -14.52 15.40 -15.23
N ALA A 236 -15.28 14.34 -14.92
CA ALA A 236 -16.59 14.47 -14.32
C ALA A 236 -16.61 14.02 -12.86
N GLY A 237 -17.13 14.88 -11.98
CA GLY A 237 -17.33 14.54 -10.57
C GLY A 237 -18.58 13.68 -10.30
N GLN A 238 -19.44 13.49 -11.30
CA GLN A 238 -20.73 12.80 -11.18
C GLN A 238 -21.01 11.93 -12.42
N VAL A 239 -21.57 10.75 -12.19
CA VAL A 239 -21.86 9.75 -13.24
C VAL A 239 -22.85 10.27 -14.27
N GLU A 240 -23.78 11.14 -13.87
CA GLU A 240 -24.81 11.74 -14.73
C GLU A 240 -24.23 12.56 -15.89
N ASP A 241 -23.01 13.05 -15.75
CA ASP A 241 -22.33 13.86 -16.77
C ASP A 241 -21.36 13.04 -17.64
N PHE A 242 -21.04 11.79 -17.27
CA PHE A 242 -20.07 10.96 -17.99
C PHE A 242 -20.42 10.81 -19.47
N GLY A 243 -21.69 10.52 -19.78
CA GLY A 243 -22.15 10.37 -21.15
C GLY A 243 -22.04 11.65 -21.98
N LYS A 244 -22.20 12.83 -21.36
CA LYS A 244 -22.06 14.12 -22.04
C LYS A 244 -20.59 14.53 -22.22
N VAL A 245 -19.73 14.24 -21.24
CA VAL A 245 -18.26 14.43 -21.39
C VAL A 245 -17.74 13.56 -22.53
N SER A 246 -18.12 12.28 -22.56
CA SER A 246 -17.79 11.36 -23.66
C SER A 246 -18.29 11.91 -25.01
N ARG A 247 -19.49 12.51 -25.05
CA ARG A 247 -20.00 13.18 -26.26
C ARG A 247 -19.15 14.36 -26.68
N VAL A 248 -18.69 15.20 -25.76
CA VAL A 248 -17.79 16.33 -26.07
C VAL A 248 -16.49 15.81 -26.68
N ILE A 249 -15.89 14.76 -26.11
CA ILE A 249 -14.69 14.12 -26.66
C ILE A 249 -14.96 13.66 -28.10
N ALA A 250 -16.04 12.90 -28.33
CA ALA A 250 -16.39 12.42 -29.67
C ALA A 250 -16.59 13.57 -30.67
N ASN A 251 -17.34 14.60 -30.30
CA ASN A 251 -17.62 15.74 -31.17
C ASN A 251 -16.36 16.55 -31.49
N ARG A 252 -15.42 16.71 -30.54
CA ARG A 252 -14.13 17.38 -30.77
C ARG A 252 -13.24 16.56 -31.71
N LEU A 253 -13.16 15.24 -31.51
CA LEU A 253 -12.42 14.34 -32.41
C LEU A 253 -12.95 14.38 -33.85
N GLU A 254 -14.28 14.35 -34.03
CA GLU A 254 -14.91 14.44 -35.36
C GLU A 254 -14.63 15.76 -36.09
N LYS A 255 -14.34 16.83 -35.33
CA LYS A 255 -14.05 18.17 -35.85
C LYS A 255 -12.55 18.48 -35.96
N ASP A 256 -11.68 17.50 -35.67
CA ASP A 256 -10.22 17.70 -35.57
C ASP A 256 -9.84 18.84 -34.60
N MET A 257 -10.60 18.96 -33.51
CA MET A 257 -10.32 19.87 -32.41
C MET A 257 -9.44 19.18 -31.37
N LYS A 258 -8.55 19.95 -30.75
CA LYS A 258 -7.83 19.52 -29.54
C LYS A 258 -8.84 19.21 -28.43
N LEU A 259 -8.53 18.21 -27.59
CA LEU A 259 -9.42 17.86 -26.48
C LEU A 259 -9.31 18.83 -25.31
N GLU A 260 -8.13 19.40 -25.08
CA GLU A 260 -7.88 20.44 -24.05
C GLU A 260 -8.41 20.03 -22.68
N MET A 261 -8.08 18.80 -22.26
CA MET A 261 -8.48 18.22 -20.98
C MET A 261 -7.37 18.42 -19.95
N ASP A 262 -7.69 19.13 -18.87
CA ASP A 262 -6.74 19.44 -17.79
C ASP A 262 -6.18 18.15 -17.16
N SER A 263 -7.02 17.11 -17.02
CA SER A 263 -6.62 15.80 -16.52
C SER A 263 -5.47 15.17 -17.31
N THR A 264 -5.46 15.32 -18.63
CA THR A 264 -4.43 14.75 -19.51
C THR A 264 -3.11 15.51 -19.44
N ALA A 265 -3.16 16.84 -19.27
CA ALA A 265 -1.97 17.68 -19.11
C ALA A 265 -1.30 17.40 -17.75
N HIS A 266 -2.09 17.33 -16.67
CA HIS A 266 -1.61 16.96 -15.33
C HIS A 266 -0.95 15.59 -15.29
N TYR A 267 -1.57 14.59 -15.90
CA TYR A 267 -1.00 13.25 -15.97
C TYR A 267 0.35 13.25 -16.67
N GLY A 268 0.41 13.79 -17.90
CA GLY A 268 1.62 13.81 -18.70
C GLY A 268 2.76 14.65 -18.11
N PHE A 269 2.43 15.71 -17.37
CA PHE A 269 3.41 16.55 -16.68
C PHE A 269 3.91 15.93 -15.35
N GLY A 270 3.22 14.91 -14.82
CA GLY A 270 3.54 14.29 -13.54
C GLY A 270 3.04 15.06 -12.32
N ALA A 271 2.06 15.96 -12.49
CA ALA A 271 1.45 16.76 -11.41
C ALA A 271 0.11 16.20 -10.91
N HIS A 272 -0.29 15.02 -11.38
CA HIS A 272 -1.58 14.40 -11.03
C HIS A 272 -1.72 14.00 -9.53
N GLU A 273 -0.63 14.05 -8.76
CA GLU A 273 -0.62 13.82 -7.31
C GLU A 273 -0.64 15.11 -6.47
N ASP A 274 -0.51 16.30 -7.08
CA ASP A 274 -0.34 17.57 -6.36
C ASP A 274 -1.63 18.05 -5.67
N GLY A 275 -2.77 17.42 -5.95
CA GLY A 275 -4.08 17.74 -5.36
C GLY A 275 -4.70 19.06 -5.86
N ASP A 276 -4.01 19.75 -6.77
CA ASP A 276 -4.50 20.98 -7.39
C ASP A 276 -5.50 20.67 -8.50
N VAL A 277 -6.69 21.28 -8.40
CA VAL A 277 -7.76 21.18 -9.40
C VAL A 277 -7.36 21.86 -10.71
N TRP A 278 -6.48 22.87 -10.64
CA TRP A 278 -6.09 23.69 -11.76
C TRP A 278 -4.74 23.23 -12.36
N THR A 279 -4.68 23.08 -13.68
CA THR A 279 -3.40 22.92 -14.38
C THR A 279 -2.63 24.23 -14.40
N SER A 280 -1.32 24.14 -14.26
CA SER A 280 -0.43 25.28 -14.46
C SER A 280 -0.27 25.59 -15.96
N ASP A 281 0.12 26.82 -16.27
CA ASP A 281 0.44 27.21 -17.64
C ASP A 281 1.61 26.38 -18.19
N GLU A 282 2.57 25.99 -17.32
CA GLU A 282 3.66 25.10 -17.67
C GLU A 282 3.16 23.70 -18.06
N ALA A 283 2.24 23.11 -17.30
CA ALA A 283 1.67 21.79 -17.61
C ALA A 283 0.88 21.82 -18.93
N ARG A 284 0.12 22.89 -19.19
CA ARG A 284 -0.61 23.07 -20.46
C ARG A 284 0.32 23.28 -21.66
N ALA A 285 1.49 23.88 -21.46
CA ALA A 285 2.46 24.15 -22.51
C ALA A 285 3.41 22.98 -22.82
N ASP A 286 3.51 21.98 -21.92
CA ASP A 286 4.43 20.86 -22.08
C ASP A 286 4.02 19.93 -23.24
N GLU A 287 4.94 19.60 -24.15
CA GLU A 287 4.61 18.86 -25.38
C GLU A 287 4.64 17.33 -25.22
N ASN A 288 4.48 16.80 -23.99
CA ASN A 288 4.41 15.35 -23.76
C ASN A 288 3.27 14.67 -24.53
N ALA A 289 3.36 13.34 -24.63
CA ALA A 289 2.47 12.53 -25.47
C ALA A 289 1.02 12.39 -24.95
N TRP A 290 0.75 12.78 -23.71
CA TRP A 290 -0.59 12.80 -23.13
C TRP A 290 -1.26 14.17 -23.22
N ASN A 291 -0.50 15.25 -23.38
CA ASN A 291 -1.06 16.60 -23.29
C ASN A 291 -1.96 16.95 -24.49
N THR A 292 -3.27 16.95 -24.25
CA THR A 292 -4.28 17.29 -25.25
C THR A 292 -4.47 18.79 -25.48
N TYR A 293 -3.72 19.66 -24.79
CA TYR A 293 -3.51 21.06 -25.18
C TYR A 293 -2.42 21.19 -26.24
N ALA A 294 -1.42 20.30 -26.25
CA ALA A 294 -0.33 20.32 -27.22
C ALA A 294 -0.74 19.63 -28.53
N HIS A 295 -1.41 18.48 -28.45
CA HIS A 295 -1.69 17.60 -29.59
C HIS A 295 -3.19 17.47 -29.91
N THR A 296 -3.55 17.25 -31.18
CA THR A 296 -4.91 16.85 -31.58
C THR A 296 -5.09 15.34 -31.44
N GLY A 297 -6.34 14.88 -31.35
CA GLY A 297 -6.66 13.46 -31.16
C GLY A 297 -6.71 13.03 -29.70
N LEU A 298 -6.69 11.71 -29.47
CA LEU A 298 -6.53 11.16 -28.12
C LEU A 298 -5.06 11.23 -27.67
N PRO A 299 -4.80 11.25 -26.35
CA PRO A 299 -3.47 10.95 -25.83
C PRO A 299 -3.04 9.53 -26.22
N VAL A 300 -1.74 9.24 -26.06
CA VAL A 300 -1.17 7.93 -26.45
C VAL A 300 -1.72 6.73 -25.69
N GLY A 301 -2.30 6.94 -24.50
CA GLY A 301 -2.94 5.90 -23.69
C GLY A 301 -3.79 6.49 -22.56
N PRO A 302 -4.36 5.64 -21.68
CA PRO A 302 -5.12 6.06 -20.53
C PRO A 302 -4.31 6.90 -19.53
N ILE A 303 -5.04 7.58 -18.63
CA ILE A 303 -4.46 8.41 -17.56
C ILE A 303 -4.86 7.96 -16.15
N ALA A 304 -5.72 6.93 -16.05
CA ALA A 304 -6.20 6.34 -14.81
C ALA A 304 -7.02 5.06 -15.12
N ASN A 305 -7.26 4.27 -14.08
CA ASN A 305 -8.17 3.12 -14.10
C ASN A 305 -9.64 3.58 -13.95
N ALA A 306 -10.46 3.31 -14.97
CA ALA A 306 -11.84 3.79 -15.05
C ALA A 306 -12.86 2.74 -14.58
N GLY A 307 -13.97 3.21 -14.01
CA GLY A 307 -15.08 2.36 -13.59
C GLY A 307 -15.98 1.92 -14.74
N ARG A 308 -16.93 1.05 -14.41
CA ARG A 308 -17.96 0.54 -15.35
C ARG A 308 -18.75 1.66 -16.02
N ASP A 309 -19.14 2.68 -15.26
CA ASP A 309 -19.96 3.77 -15.77
C ASP A 309 -19.21 4.62 -16.80
N ALA A 310 -17.91 4.88 -16.57
CA ALA A 310 -17.06 5.58 -17.51
C ALA A 310 -16.78 4.76 -18.78
N ILE A 311 -16.55 3.44 -18.65
CA ILE A 311 -16.43 2.53 -19.79
C ILE A 311 -17.73 2.53 -20.62
N ASN A 312 -18.88 2.42 -19.97
CA ASN A 312 -20.18 2.48 -20.64
C ASN A 312 -20.38 3.83 -21.35
N ALA A 313 -20.02 4.95 -20.72
CA ALA A 313 -20.11 6.27 -21.33
C ALA A 313 -19.18 6.45 -22.53
N ALA A 314 -17.96 5.88 -22.49
CA ALA A 314 -17.04 5.88 -23.61
C ALA A 314 -17.61 5.15 -24.84
N LEU A 315 -18.33 4.04 -24.61
CA LEU A 315 -18.99 3.26 -25.66
C LEU A 315 -20.30 3.89 -26.14
N ASN A 316 -21.06 4.48 -25.22
CA ASN A 316 -22.43 4.97 -25.43
C ASN A 316 -22.57 6.45 -25.06
N PRO A 317 -21.87 7.38 -25.76
CA PRO A 317 -21.95 8.81 -25.45
C PRO A 317 -23.39 9.35 -25.61
N THR A 318 -23.83 10.16 -24.66
CA THR A 318 -25.16 10.80 -24.70
C THR A 318 -25.30 11.62 -26.00
N PRO A 319 -26.38 11.45 -26.80
CA PRO A 319 -26.56 12.26 -28.00
C PRO A 319 -26.61 13.76 -27.68
N GLY A 320 -25.85 14.56 -28.42
CA GLY A 320 -25.80 16.02 -28.27
C GLY A 320 -24.72 16.65 -29.14
N ASP A 321 -24.77 17.97 -29.30
CA ASP A 321 -23.85 18.75 -30.14
C ASP A 321 -22.82 19.56 -29.34
N TRP A 322 -22.76 19.34 -28.02
CA TRP A 322 -21.84 20.04 -27.12
C TRP A 322 -20.39 19.79 -27.50
N ILE A 323 -19.59 20.85 -27.42
CA ILE A 323 -18.15 20.83 -27.63
C ILE A 323 -17.39 21.58 -26.54
N TYR A 324 -18.08 22.10 -25.53
CA TYR A 324 -17.49 22.75 -24.36
C TYR A 324 -18.21 22.28 -23.10
N PHE A 325 -17.49 22.22 -21.98
CA PHE A 325 -18.08 22.12 -20.66
C PHE A 325 -17.24 22.90 -19.63
N VAL A 326 -17.85 23.23 -18.51
CA VAL A 326 -17.23 23.88 -17.34
C VAL A 326 -18.03 23.52 -16.10
N ASN A 327 -17.43 23.52 -14.92
CA ASN A 327 -18.13 23.34 -13.65
C ASN A 327 -19.32 24.29 -13.52
N ALA A 328 -20.46 23.74 -13.10
CA ALA A 328 -21.67 24.51 -12.84
C ALA A 328 -21.59 25.20 -11.46
N PRO A 329 -21.99 26.47 -11.34
CA PRO A 329 -22.04 27.17 -10.06
C PRO A 329 -22.91 26.46 -9.01
N GLY A 330 -22.39 26.30 -7.79
CA GLY A 330 -23.17 25.88 -6.62
C GLY A 330 -23.75 24.47 -6.66
N ASN A 331 -23.24 23.60 -7.54
CA ASN A 331 -23.69 22.23 -7.70
C ASN A 331 -22.51 21.28 -7.47
N ASP A 332 -22.73 20.18 -6.72
CA ASP A 332 -21.75 19.29 -6.10
C ASP A 332 -20.80 18.54 -7.09
N GLY A 333 -20.16 19.24 -8.04
CA GLY A 333 -19.33 18.68 -9.10
C GLY A 333 -20.01 18.51 -10.46
N ALA A 334 -21.21 19.06 -10.67
CA ALA A 334 -21.91 18.98 -11.95
C ALA A 334 -21.32 19.92 -13.02
N LEU A 335 -21.51 19.59 -14.29
CA LEU A 335 -20.98 20.33 -15.43
C LEU A 335 -22.08 21.05 -16.24
N SER A 336 -21.76 22.25 -16.74
CA SER A 336 -22.53 23.01 -17.71
C SER A 336 -21.99 22.75 -19.12
N PHE A 337 -22.84 22.28 -20.03
CA PHE A 337 -22.44 21.89 -21.39
C PHE A 337 -22.92 22.89 -22.44
N ASN A 338 -22.03 23.26 -23.37
CA ASN A 338 -22.27 24.30 -24.37
C ASN A 338 -21.80 23.88 -25.78
N SER A 339 -22.51 24.33 -26.80
CA SER A 339 -22.23 24.01 -28.21
C SER A 339 -21.57 25.18 -28.97
N THR A 340 -21.51 26.36 -28.35
CA THR A 340 -20.84 27.56 -28.89
C THR A 340 -19.88 28.16 -27.88
N LEU A 341 -18.84 28.84 -28.37
CA LEU A 341 -17.86 29.52 -27.53
C LEU A 341 -18.51 30.64 -26.69
N GLU A 342 -19.39 31.44 -27.29
CA GLU A 342 -20.09 32.53 -26.58
C GLU A 342 -20.91 32.01 -25.38
N ALA A 343 -21.59 30.87 -25.53
CA ALA A 343 -22.32 30.26 -24.42
C ALA A 343 -21.38 29.69 -23.35
N HIS A 344 -20.25 29.11 -23.77
CA HIS A 344 -19.23 28.61 -22.85
C HIS A 344 -18.57 29.74 -22.04
N GLU A 345 -18.17 30.83 -22.68
CA GLU A 345 -17.58 32.01 -22.02
C GLU A 345 -18.53 32.57 -20.96
N LYS A 346 -19.83 32.61 -21.26
CA LYS A 346 -20.84 32.99 -20.26
C LYS A 346 -20.88 32.03 -19.06
N SER A 347 -20.88 30.71 -19.28
CA SER A 347 -20.84 29.74 -18.18
C SER A 347 -19.55 29.83 -17.36
N VAL A 348 -18.41 30.14 -18.01
CA VAL A 348 -17.12 30.36 -17.33
C VAL A 348 -17.19 31.60 -16.43
N ASP A 349 -17.78 32.70 -16.91
CA ASP A 349 -17.95 33.91 -16.12
C ASP A 349 -18.88 33.66 -14.91
N GLU A 350 -19.97 32.90 -15.10
CA GLU A 350 -20.86 32.49 -14.01
C GLU A 350 -20.12 31.63 -12.96
N PHE A 351 -19.27 30.70 -13.39
CA PHE A 351 -18.46 29.88 -12.47
C PHE A 351 -17.43 30.70 -11.70
N ARG A 352 -16.71 31.61 -12.38
CA ARG A 352 -15.73 32.51 -11.75
C ARG A 352 -16.36 33.47 -10.75
N GLU A 353 -17.53 34.03 -11.08
CA GLU A 353 -18.28 34.90 -10.15
C GLU A 353 -18.66 34.11 -8.89
N TRP A 354 -19.15 32.88 -9.05
CA TRP A 354 -19.47 32.02 -7.92
C TRP A 354 -18.25 31.73 -7.05
N CYS A 355 -17.10 31.38 -7.64
CA CYS A 355 -15.87 31.14 -6.90
C CYS A 355 -15.37 32.36 -6.11
N ASN A 356 -15.48 33.55 -6.69
CA ASN A 356 -15.11 34.79 -5.98
C ASN A 356 -16.03 35.09 -4.78
N THR A 357 -17.28 34.63 -4.82
CA THR A 357 -18.26 34.83 -3.73
C THR A 357 -18.27 33.68 -2.72
N THR A 358 -17.69 32.53 -3.05
CA THR A 358 -17.69 31.31 -2.23
C THR A 358 -16.33 30.58 -2.24
N PRO A 359 -15.26 31.18 -1.70
CA PRO A 359 -13.89 30.69 -1.89
C PRO A 359 -13.58 29.31 -1.28
N ASP A 360 -14.34 28.85 -0.27
CA ASP A 360 -14.08 27.57 0.42
C ASP A 360 -14.95 26.40 -0.11
N SER A 361 -15.55 26.51 -1.30
CA SER A 361 -16.55 25.54 -1.82
C SER A 361 -16.08 24.69 -3.01
N GLY A 362 -14.78 24.44 -3.13
CA GLY A 362 -14.24 23.61 -4.22
C GLY A 362 -13.93 24.39 -5.49
N CYS A 363 -13.53 25.65 -5.30
CA CYS A 363 -12.71 26.40 -6.25
C CYS A 363 -11.23 26.12 -5.94
#